data_AF-A0A1Q3H7V8-F1
#
_entry.id   AF-A0A1Q3H7V8-F1
#
_cell.length_a   1.000
_cell.length_b   1.000
_cell.length_c   1.000
_cell.angle_alpha   90.00
_cell.angle_beta   90.00
_cell.angle_gamma   90.00
#
_symmetry.space_group_name_H-M   'P 1'
#
loop_
_entity.id
_entity.type
_entity.pdbx_description
1 polymer ?
#
loop_
_entity_poly.entity_id
_entity_poly.type
_entity_poly.pdbx_seq_one_letter_code
_entity_poly.pdbx_strand_id
1 'polypeptide(L)'
;MTENMKGLLLDDRWAPITSEMGFLETNAEHAARAFAAWQAGLMAPRGISVEVRPVSGSLEQVLSSLLPLTTPESRRDLFIPTRSPWTAYVENGWGGTDAASPMRHMARTVGCRGMRVVAVPHTYRNGEGRYGAVMLDVYGPHQTDWLNYIRALGASNDGGRWVFDQTGEPFPFEKLEQYQARRVRDRFTFDMLKEYLRHLGLSPFEEDFYLPQGAPAWLVEKSGTFVPAQTEYTLAQARERIL
;
A
#
# COMPACT_ATOMS: atom_id res chain seq x y z
N MET A 1 -21.24 -13.84 -1.23
CA MET A 1 -20.95 -13.30 -2.57
C MET A 1 -19.72 -12.41 -2.48
N THR A 2 -18.58 -13.07 -2.33
CA THR A 2 -17.20 -12.56 -2.29
C THR A 2 -16.52 -12.71 -3.66
N GLU A 3 -17.29 -12.93 -4.72
CA GLU A 3 -16.79 -13.31 -6.05
C GLU A 3 -15.97 -12.21 -6.75
N ASN A 4 -16.08 -10.94 -6.32
CA ASN A 4 -15.51 -9.81 -7.06
C ASN A 4 -14.00 -9.57 -6.87
N MET A 5 -13.30 -10.33 -6.01
CA MET A 5 -11.86 -10.13 -5.75
C MET A 5 -11.09 -11.44 -5.56
N LYS A 6 -11.35 -12.44 -6.43
CA LYS A 6 -10.49 -13.63 -6.53
C LYS A 6 -9.11 -13.24 -7.08
N GLY A 7 -8.04 -13.79 -6.50
CA GLY A 7 -6.66 -13.48 -6.89
C GLY A 7 -6.11 -12.23 -6.23
N LEU A 8 -6.46 -11.97 -4.97
CA LEU A 8 -5.69 -11.06 -4.11
C LEU A 8 -4.36 -11.70 -3.75
N LEU A 9 -3.35 -10.88 -3.45
CA LEU A 9 -2.03 -11.36 -3.09
C LEU A 9 -2.12 -12.35 -1.90
N LEU A 10 -1.54 -13.54 -2.08
CA LEU A 10 -1.52 -14.62 -1.08
C LEU A 10 -2.93 -14.99 -0.56
N ASP A 11 -3.94 -14.92 -1.43
CA ASP A 11 -5.35 -15.15 -1.12
C ASP A 11 -5.85 -14.32 0.06
N ASP A 12 -5.36 -13.07 0.17
CA ASP A 12 -5.74 -12.11 1.21
C ASP A 12 -5.39 -12.58 2.63
N ARG A 13 -4.55 -13.62 2.80
CA ARG A 13 -4.12 -14.16 4.11
C ARG A 13 -3.28 -13.16 4.92
N TRP A 14 -2.64 -12.21 4.24
CA TRP A 14 -1.79 -11.18 4.83
C TRP A 14 -2.50 -9.83 5.03
N ALA A 15 -3.81 -9.74 4.78
CA ALA A 15 -4.58 -8.58 5.21
C ALA A 15 -4.50 -8.39 6.74
N PRO A 16 -4.42 -7.14 7.23
CA PRO A 16 -4.62 -5.90 6.47
C PRO A 16 -3.35 -5.34 5.80
N ILE A 17 -2.18 -5.94 6.00
CA ILE A 17 -0.88 -5.43 5.50
C ILE A 17 -0.89 -5.27 3.97
N THR A 18 -1.48 -6.23 3.26
CA THR A 18 -1.55 -6.27 1.79
C THR A 18 -2.84 -5.71 1.19
N SER A 19 -3.73 -5.16 2.03
CA SER A 19 -4.98 -4.53 1.58
C SER A 19 -4.75 -3.18 0.89
N GLU A 20 -3.68 -2.52 1.28
CA GLU A 20 -3.13 -1.31 0.66
C GLU A 20 -1.63 -1.50 0.47
N MET A 21 -1.11 -1.09 -0.68
CA MET A 21 0.32 -1.18 -1.00
C MET A 21 0.79 0.11 -1.67
N GLY A 22 1.98 0.55 -1.29
CA GLY A 22 2.68 1.63 -1.97
C GLY A 22 3.63 1.11 -3.05
N PHE A 23 3.93 1.93 -4.04
CA PHE A 23 4.96 1.65 -5.03
C PHE A 23 5.77 2.89 -5.38
N LEU A 24 7.08 2.74 -5.54
CA LEU A 24 8.00 3.79 -5.99
C LEU A 24 8.78 3.31 -7.21
N GLU A 25 8.88 4.13 -8.25
CA GLU A 25 9.62 3.79 -9.48
C GLU A 25 11.13 4.02 -9.30
N THR A 26 11.71 3.26 -8.38
CA THR A 26 13.14 3.28 -8.06
C THR A 26 13.53 1.93 -7.45
N ASN A 27 14.83 1.71 -7.25
CA ASN A 27 15.32 0.47 -6.64
C ASN A 27 15.04 0.43 -5.13
N ALA A 28 14.86 -0.78 -4.58
CA ALA A 28 14.36 -0.97 -3.23
C ALA A 28 15.31 -0.46 -2.14
N GLU A 29 16.61 -0.60 -2.33
CA GLU A 29 17.62 -0.08 -1.40
C GLU A 29 17.55 1.44 -1.33
N HIS A 30 17.53 2.10 -2.49
CA HIS A 30 17.45 3.56 -2.57
C HIS A 30 16.16 4.09 -1.95
N ALA A 31 15.02 3.46 -2.24
CA ALA A 31 13.73 3.81 -1.63
C ALA A 31 13.80 3.69 -0.10
N ALA A 32 14.29 2.57 0.43
CA ALA A 32 14.38 2.33 1.87
C ALA A 32 15.32 3.31 2.57
N ARG A 33 16.49 3.60 1.98
CA ARG A 33 17.45 4.55 2.55
C ARG A 33 16.93 5.98 2.53
N ALA A 34 16.29 6.40 1.44
CA ALA A 34 15.69 7.72 1.37
C ALA A 34 14.52 7.88 2.37
N PHE A 35 13.69 6.84 2.53
CA PHE A 35 12.62 6.83 3.52
C PHE A 35 13.18 6.87 4.94
N ALA A 36 14.20 6.07 5.23
CA ALA A 36 14.84 6.05 6.54
C ALA A 36 15.49 7.39 6.91
N ALA A 37 16.13 8.07 5.96
CA ALA A 37 16.69 9.40 6.17
C ALA A 37 15.59 10.43 6.51
N TRP A 38 14.45 10.37 5.81
CA TRP A 38 13.29 11.20 6.12
C TRP A 38 12.73 10.91 7.52
N GLN A 39 12.48 9.64 7.83
CA GLN A 39 11.97 9.22 9.15
C GLN A 39 12.93 9.59 10.27
N ALA A 40 14.24 9.40 10.09
CA ALA A 40 15.26 9.77 11.08
C ALA A 40 15.18 11.26 11.44
N GLY A 41 14.98 12.13 10.44
CA GLY A 41 14.80 13.57 10.67
C GLY A 41 13.54 13.89 11.50
N LEU A 42 12.43 13.20 11.22
CA LEU A 42 11.18 13.38 11.99
C LEU A 42 11.24 12.81 13.40
N MET A 43 11.99 11.72 13.58
CA MET A 43 12.05 10.93 14.81
C MET A 43 13.16 11.36 15.77
N ALA A 44 14.19 12.05 15.29
CA ALA A 44 15.32 12.52 16.09
C ALA A 44 14.90 13.33 17.33
N PRO A 45 13.94 14.28 17.28
CA PRO A 45 13.50 15.01 18.48
C PRO A 45 12.88 14.12 19.57
N ARG A 46 12.45 12.91 19.22
CA ARG A 46 11.86 11.93 20.15
C ARG A 46 12.87 10.89 20.64
N GLY A 47 14.14 10.99 20.22
CA GLY A 47 15.17 10.00 20.56
C GLY A 47 14.91 8.62 19.95
N ILE A 48 14.16 8.55 18.86
CA ILE A 48 13.88 7.31 18.13
C ILE A 48 14.93 7.18 17.01
N SER A 49 15.67 6.06 17.02
CA SER A 49 16.59 5.69 15.96
C SER A 49 15.85 5.01 14.80
N VAL A 50 16.40 5.15 13.60
CA VAL A 50 15.88 4.52 12.39
C VAL A 50 17.01 3.76 11.72
N GLU A 51 16.83 2.47 11.54
CA GLU A 51 17.83 1.57 10.96
C GLU A 51 17.31 0.94 9.67
N VAL A 52 18.22 0.60 8.76
CA VAL A 52 17.90 -0.05 7.48
C VAL A 52 18.72 -1.31 7.36
N ARG A 53 18.07 -2.45 7.11
CA ARG A 53 18.74 -3.74 6.92
C ARG A 53 18.10 -4.58 5.81
N PRO A 54 18.89 -5.37 5.06
CA PRO A 54 18.32 -6.31 4.10
C PRO A 54 17.61 -7.46 4.81
N VAL A 55 16.54 -7.97 4.18
CA VAL A 55 15.79 -9.15 4.58
C VAL A 55 15.58 -10.02 3.35
N SER A 56 15.92 -11.30 3.46
CA SER A 56 15.82 -12.27 2.37
C SER A 56 14.92 -13.44 2.77
N GLY A 57 14.30 -14.07 1.77
CA GLY A 57 13.41 -15.20 1.95
C GLY A 57 12.34 -15.23 0.86
N SER A 58 11.36 -16.11 1.02
CA SER A 58 10.08 -16.03 0.31
C SER A 58 9.33 -14.74 0.66
N LEU A 59 8.31 -14.39 -0.14
CA LEU A 59 7.48 -13.22 0.13
C LEU A 59 6.83 -13.29 1.52
N GLU A 60 6.30 -14.45 1.92
CA GLU A 60 5.72 -14.63 3.27
C GLU A 60 6.77 -14.44 4.39
N GLN A 61 8.00 -14.93 4.21
CA GLN A 61 9.07 -14.73 5.19
C GLN A 61 9.47 -13.24 5.29
N VAL A 62 9.55 -12.56 4.15
CA VAL A 62 9.87 -11.14 4.08
C VAL A 62 8.76 -10.30 4.73
N LEU A 63 7.48 -10.59 4.44
CA LEU A 63 6.34 -9.96 5.10
C LEU A 63 6.30 -10.23 6.61
N SER A 64 6.71 -11.42 7.05
CA SER A 64 6.75 -11.76 8.48
C SER A 64 7.67 -10.86 9.31
N SER A 65 8.64 -10.20 8.66
CA SER A 65 9.54 -9.24 9.32
C SER A 65 8.82 -7.97 9.82
N LEU A 66 7.61 -7.70 9.32
CA LEU A 66 6.74 -6.63 9.83
C LEU A 66 6.11 -6.97 11.19
N LEU A 67 6.01 -8.25 11.56
CA LEU A 67 5.28 -8.66 12.77
C LEU A 67 6.09 -8.45 14.05
N PRO A 68 5.47 -7.98 15.15
CA PRO A 68 4.02 -7.74 15.31
C PRO A 68 3.53 -6.44 14.67
N LEU A 69 2.22 -6.37 14.44
CA LEU A 69 1.54 -5.15 14.00
C LEU A 69 1.37 -4.19 15.17
N THR A 70 1.44 -2.88 14.92
CA THR A 70 1.46 -1.86 15.97
C THR A 70 0.43 -0.75 15.77
N THR A 71 0.01 -0.13 16.87
CA THR A 71 -0.82 1.09 16.90
C THR A 71 -0.48 1.89 18.17
N PRO A 72 -0.56 3.23 18.16
CA PRO A 72 -0.95 4.08 17.03
C PRO A 72 0.18 4.35 16.02
N GLU A 73 1.42 3.92 16.30
CA GLU A 73 2.58 4.21 15.46
C GLU A 73 3.12 2.94 14.81
N SER A 74 3.35 2.98 13.49
CA SER A 74 4.09 1.94 12.78
C SER A 74 5.59 2.02 13.08
N ARG A 75 6.19 0.86 13.28
CA ARG A 75 7.61 0.70 13.61
C ARG A 75 8.45 0.10 12.50
N ARG A 76 7.79 -0.56 11.55
CA ARG A 76 8.45 -1.34 10.53
C ARG A 76 7.83 -1.04 9.19
N ASP A 77 8.69 -0.65 8.26
CA ASP A 77 8.35 -0.30 6.90
C ASP A 77 9.22 -1.16 5.98
N LEU A 78 8.63 -1.81 4.99
CA LEU A 78 9.30 -2.80 4.17
C LEU A 78 9.23 -2.41 2.70
N PHE A 79 10.41 -2.36 2.07
CA PHE A 79 10.59 -2.04 0.67
C PHE A 79 11.03 -3.30 -0.09
N ILE A 80 10.17 -3.78 -0.99
CA ILE A 80 10.32 -5.07 -1.64
C ILE A 80 10.64 -4.84 -3.12
N PRO A 81 11.77 -5.33 -3.65
CA PRO A 81 12.05 -5.25 -5.08
C PRO A 81 11.03 -6.07 -5.86
N THR A 82 10.69 -5.61 -7.06
CA THR A 82 9.78 -6.30 -7.97
C THR A 82 10.49 -6.71 -9.26
N ARG A 83 9.81 -7.47 -10.12
CA ARG A 83 10.29 -7.82 -11.47
C ARG A 83 10.21 -6.66 -12.48
N SER A 84 9.83 -5.46 -12.03
CA SER A 84 9.81 -4.24 -12.84
C SER A 84 10.60 -3.13 -12.14
N PRO A 85 10.69 -1.92 -12.73
CA PRO A 85 11.38 -0.78 -12.10
C PRO A 85 10.75 -0.30 -10.78
N TRP A 86 9.63 -0.89 -10.36
CA TRP A 86 8.91 -0.51 -9.16
C TRP A 86 9.44 -1.25 -7.93
N THR A 87 9.44 -0.55 -6.80
CA THR A 87 9.61 -1.11 -5.46
C THR A 87 8.29 -1.05 -4.73
N ALA A 88 7.84 -2.16 -4.16
CA ALA A 88 6.63 -2.19 -3.34
C ALA A 88 6.93 -1.75 -1.90
N TYR A 89 5.93 -1.16 -1.26
CA TYR A 89 5.97 -0.65 0.11
C TYR A 89 4.77 -1.19 0.90
N VAL A 90 5.05 -1.72 2.09
CA VAL A 90 4.05 -2.09 3.11
C VAL A 90 4.61 -1.78 4.49
N GLU A 91 3.75 -1.53 5.48
CA GLU A 91 4.16 -1.26 6.86
C GLU A 91 3.38 -2.12 7.88
N ASN A 92 3.82 -2.08 9.14
CA ASN A 92 3.25 -2.90 10.22
C ASN A 92 2.11 -2.22 10.99
N GLY A 93 1.38 -1.28 10.39
CA GLY A 93 0.20 -0.69 11.02
C GLY A 93 -0.88 -1.75 11.32
N TRP A 94 -1.47 -1.71 12.53
CA TRP A 94 -2.56 -2.62 12.91
C TRP A 94 -3.76 -2.56 11.96
N GLY A 95 -4.09 -1.37 11.46
CA GLY A 95 -5.16 -1.15 10.48
C GLY A 95 -4.78 -1.52 9.04
N GLY A 96 -3.54 -1.94 8.80
CA GLY A 96 -2.93 -2.11 7.48
C GLY A 96 -1.94 -0.99 7.15
N THR A 97 -1.43 -1.05 5.93
CA THR A 97 -0.48 -0.07 5.38
C THR A 97 -1.17 1.26 5.08
N ASP A 98 -0.64 2.38 5.57
CA ASP A 98 -0.91 3.72 4.99
C ASP A 98 0.18 4.06 3.96
N ALA A 99 -0.15 3.91 2.68
CA ALA A 99 0.74 4.22 1.57
C ALA A 99 0.56 5.66 1.05
N ALA A 100 -0.56 6.34 1.34
CA ALA A 100 -0.88 7.62 0.73
C ALA A 100 0.17 8.69 1.10
N SER A 101 0.45 8.83 2.39
CA SER A 101 1.38 9.85 2.89
C SER A 101 2.83 9.55 2.51
N PRO A 102 3.37 8.32 2.73
CA PRO A 102 4.72 7.95 2.32
C PRO A 102 4.95 8.08 0.82
N MET A 103 4.08 7.52 -0.02
CA MET A 103 4.34 7.47 -1.47
C MET A 103 4.28 8.85 -2.09
N ARG A 104 3.36 9.71 -1.65
CA ARG A 104 3.31 11.12 -2.07
C ARG A 104 4.58 11.88 -1.71
N HIS A 105 5.04 11.75 -0.46
CA HIS A 105 6.24 12.45 -0.01
C HIS A 105 7.49 11.94 -0.76
N MET A 106 7.64 10.62 -0.83
CA MET A 106 8.77 9.96 -1.45
C MET A 106 8.86 10.21 -2.97
N ALA A 107 7.73 10.26 -3.69
CA ALA A 107 7.71 10.60 -5.11
C ALA A 107 8.45 11.93 -5.36
N ARG A 108 8.18 12.95 -4.53
CA ARG A 108 8.83 14.26 -4.61
C ARG A 108 10.28 14.25 -4.15
N THR A 109 10.55 13.65 -2.99
CA THR A 109 11.88 13.71 -2.36
C THR A 109 12.91 12.87 -3.12
N VAL A 110 12.50 11.73 -3.67
CA VAL A 110 13.34 10.89 -4.52
C VAL A 110 13.35 11.38 -5.98
N GLY A 111 12.31 12.12 -6.40
CA GLY A 111 12.18 12.56 -7.79
C GLY A 111 11.76 11.43 -8.73
N CYS A 112 10.88 10.55 -8.28
CA CYS A 112 10.32 9.43 -9.07
C CYS A 112 8.79 9.42 -9.05
N ARG A 113 8.17 8.52 -9.81
CA ARG A 113 6.72 8.26 -9.67
C ARG A 113 6.46 7.44 -8.41
N GLY A 114 5.38 7.78 -7.71
CA GLY A 114 4.86 6.99 -6.60
C GLY A 114 3.43 6.54 -6.89
N MET A 115 2.97 5.46 -6.27
CA MET A 115 1.57 5.05 -6.33
C MET A 115 1.09 4.49 -5.02
N ARG A 116 -0.22 4.59 -4.80
CA ARG A 116 -0.97 3.84 -3.79
C ARG A 116 -1.99 2.98 -4.50
N VAL A 117 -2.04 1.71 -4.10
CA VAL A 117 -2.94 0.70 -4.66
C VAL A 117 -3.73 0.09 -3.52
N VAL A 118 -5.06 0.15 -3.61
CA VAL A 118 -5.97 -0.39 -2.59
C VAL A 118 -6.88 -1.43 -3.21
N ALA A 119 -6.95 -2.59 -2.57
CA ALA A 119 -7.82 -3.68 -2.98
C ALA A 119 -8.38 -4.38 -1.74
N VAL A 120 -9.57 -3.95 -1.31
CA VAL A 120 -10.27 -4.47 -0.13
C VAL A 120 -11.60 -5.08 -0.54
N PRO A 121 -11.82 -6.38 -0.29
CA PRO A 121 -13.11 -7.00 -0.56
C PRO A 121 -14.17 -6.50 0.41
N HIS A 122 -15.35 -6.18 -0.15
CA HIS A 122 -16.49 -5.82 0.67
C HIS A 122 -17.06 -7.06 1.37
N THR A 123 -16.80 -7.17 2.67
CA THR A 123 -17.26 -8.28 3.52
C THR A 123 -18.23 -7.81 4.61
N TYR A 124 -18.35 -6.49 4.80
CA TYR A 124 -19.14 -5.91 5.88
C TYR A 124 -20.60 -6.38 5.90
N ARG A 125 -21.01 -6.97 7.02
CA ARG A 125 -22.38 -7.41 7.32
C ARG A 125 -22.63 -7.28 8.82
N ASN A 126 -23.81 -6.77 9.20
CA ASN A 126 -24.26 -6.72 10.59
C ASN A 126 -23.29 -6.09 11.62
N GLY A 127 -22.47 -5.12 11.21
CA GLY A 127 -21.51 -4.47 12.10
C GLY A 127 -20.09 -5.04 12.06
N GLU A 128 -19.88 -6.14 11.33
CA GLU A 128 -18.59 -6.86 11.27
C GLU A 128 -18.08 -6.95 9.83
N GLY A 129 -16.76 -7.06 9.68
CA GLY A 129 -16.06 -7.18 8.40
C GLY A 129 -15.59 -5.85 7.79
N ARG A 130 -15.16 -5.91 6.52
CA ARG A 130 -14.50 -4.79 5.84
C ARG A 130 -15.40 -4.03 4.89
N TYR A 131 -15.31 -2.71 4.96
CA TYR A 131 -15.76 -1.83 3.88
C TYR A 131 -14.87 -2.05 2.65
N GLY A 132 -15.49 -2.29 1.49
CA GLY A 132 -14.75 -2.61 0.28
C GLY A 132 -14.21 -1.36 -0.40
N ALA A 133 -13.07 -1.50 -1.07
CA ALA A 133 -12.42 -0.42 -1.78
C ALA A 133 -11.57 -0.96 -2.95
N VAL A 134 -11.59 -0.25 -4.06
CA VAL A 134 -10.63 -0.38 -5.16
C VAL A 134 -10.14 1.03 -5.45
N MET A 135 -8.84 1.30 -5.26
CA MET A 135 -8.27 2.64 -5.48
C MET A 135 -6.91 2.54 -6.17
N LEU A 136 -6.62 3.54 -7.00
CA LEU A 136 -5.35 3.79 -7.66
C LEU A 136 -5.05 5.28 -7.54
N ASP A 137 -3.99 5.61 -6.83
CA ASP A 137 -3.45 6.96 -6.78
C ASP A 137 -2.05 6.95 -7.40
N VAL A 138 -1.76 7.90 -8.28
CA VAL A 138 -0.47 8.08 -8.95
C VAL A 138 0.07 9.48 -8.61
N TYR A 139 1.28 9.53 -8.07
CA TYR A 139 1.99 10.72 -7.64
C TYR A 139 3.17 11.02 -8.57
N GLY A 140 3.37 12.30 -8.88
CA GLY A 140 4.48 12.76 -9.70
C GLY A 140 5.69 13.26 -8.91
N PRO A 141 6.87 13.33 -9.56
CA PRO A 141 8.09 13.84 -8.93
C PRO A 141 8.07 15.36 -8.71
N HIS A 142 7.31 16.08 -9.53
CA HIS A 142 7.17 17.53 -9.43
C HIS A 142 5.92 17.87 -8.63
N GLN A 143 6.00 18.92 -7.81
CA GLN A 143 4.84 19.44 -7.11
C GLN A 143 3.81 19.96 -8.11
N THR A 144 2.63 19.35 -8.12
CA THR A 144 1.42 19.83 -8.80
C THR A 144 0.47 20.49 -7.79
N ASP A 145 -0.71 20.91 -8.24
CA ASP A 145 -1.74 21.46 -7.37
C ASP A 145 -2.28 20.41 -6.37
N TRP A 146 -2.74 20.89 -5.21
CA TRP A 146 -3.35 20.09 -4.14
C TRP A 146 -2.44 18.98 -3.57
N LEU A 147 -2.88 17.70 -3.53
CA LEU A 147 -2.17 16.56 -2.93
C LEU A 147 -1.15 15.89 -3.88
N ASN A 148 -0.69 16.59 -4.93
CA ASN A 148 0.34 16.11 -5.86
C ASN A 148 -0.05 14.87 -6.69
N TYR A 149 -1.33 14.74 -7.04
CA TYR A 149 -1.80 13.67 -7.92
C TYR A 149 -1.46 13.97 -9.37
N ILE A 150 -0.97 12.96 -10.08
CA ILE A 150 -1.05 12.86 -11.55
C ILE A 150 -2.45 12.35 -11.91
N ARG A 151 -2.88 11.29 -11.25
CA ARG A 151 -4.19 10.65 -11.44
C ARG A 151 -4.60 9.98 -10.13
N ALA A 152 -5.84 10.17 -9.71
CA ALA A 152 -6.45 9.43 -8.61
C ALA A 152 -7.79 8.88 -9.07
N LEU A 153 -8.11 7.66 -8.68
CA LEU A 153 -9.33 6.95 -9.04
C LEU A 153 -9.71 5.98 -7.93
N GLY A 154 -10.93 6.06 -7.41
CA GLY A 154 -11.37 5.17 -6.35
C GLY A 154 -12.87 4.87 -6.42
N ALA A 155 -13.23 3.60 -6.21
CA ALA A 155 -14.58 3.20 -5.83
C ALA A 155 -14.51 2.55 -4.46
N SER A 156 -15.13 3.15 -3.45
CA SER A 156 -15.03 2.68 -2.07
C SER A 156 -16.31 2.84 -1.29
N ASN A 157 -16.49 2.02 -0.27
CA ASN A 157 -17.59 2.13 0.68
C ASN A 157 -17.17 3.00 1.85
N ASP A 158 -17.66 4.25 1.86
CA ASP A 158 -17.41 5.25 2.89
C ASP A 158 -18.54 5.21 3.92
N GLY A 159 -18.38 4.39 4.95
CA GLY A 159 -19.33 4.33 6.08
C GLY A 159 -20.74 3.83 5.72
N GLY A 160 -20.85 2.91 4.76
CA GLY A 160 -22.12 2.31 4.32
C GLY A 160 -22.61 2.81 2.97
N ARG A 161 -21.97 3.85 2.39
CA ARG A 161 -22.30 4.38 1.07
C ARG A 161 -21.14 4.19 0.10
N TRP A 162 -21.42 3.65 -1.08
CA TRP A 162 -20.42 3.62 -2.14
C TRP A 162 -20.24 5.01 -2.76
N VAL A 163 -18.98 5.45 -2.84
CA VAL A 163 -18.53 6.69 -3.47
C VAL A 163 -17.55 6.35 -4.59
N PHE A 164 -17.58 7.15 -5.66
CA PHE A 164 -16.62 7.09 -6.75
C PHE A 164 -16.01 8.46 -6.94
N ASP A 165 -14.69 8.53 -6.80
CA ASP A 165 -13.90 9.74 -6.88
C ASP A 165 -12.82 9.59 -7.95
N GLN A 166 -12.57 10.68 -8.67
CA GLN A 166 -11.45 10.76 -9.61
C GLN A 166 -10.89 12.18 -9.67
N THR A 167 -9.59 12.30 -9.95
CA THR A 167 -8.89 13.58 -10.12
C THR A 167 -7.72 13.40 -11.07
N GLY A 168 -7.37 14.45 -11.84
CA GLY A 168 -6.31 14.41 -12.83
C GLY A 168 -6.76 13.85 -14.18
N GLU A 169 -5.92 14.04 -15.20
CA GLU A 169 -6.23 13.61 -16.57
C GLU A 169 -6.23 12.08 -16.67
N PRO A 170 -7.27 11.46 -17.23
CA PRO A 170 -7.30 10.02 -17.41
C PRO A 170 -6.18 9.51 -18.31
N PHE A 171 -5.61 8.34 -17.98
CA PHE A 171 -4.66 7.68 -18.86
C PHE A 171 -5.34 7.14 -20.13
N PRO A 172 -4.62 6.99 -21.25
CA PRO A 172 -5.19 6.54 -22.52
C PRO A 172 -5.80 5.12 -22.50
N PHE A 173 -5.42 4.29 -21.52
CA PHE A 173 -5.91 2.92 -21.36
C PHE A 173 -7.13 2.83 -20.42
N GLU A 174 -7.54 3.94 -19.80
CA GLU A 174 -8.70 3.94 -18.90
C GLU A 174 -10.01 3.73 -19.69
N LYS A 175 -10.95 3.00 -19.09
CA LYS A 175 -12.25 2.62 -19.65
C LYS A 175 -13.31 3.59 -19.16
N LEU A 176 -13.26 4.81 -19.70
CA LEU A 176 -14.04 5.95 -19.19
C LEU A 176 -15.55 5.73 -19.23
N GLU A 177 -16.05 4.93 -20.18
CA GLU A 177 -17.47 4.58 -20.28
C GLU A 177 -17.96 3.84 -19.03
N GLN A 178 -17.10 3.01 -18.44
CA GLN A 178 -17.43 2.25 -17.22
C GLN A 178 -17.65 3.17 -16.02
N TYR A 179 -17.06 4.37 -16.01
CA TYR A 179 -17.20 5.33 -14.90
C TYR A 179 -18.64 5.87 -14.77
N GLN A 180 -19.48 5.64 -15.78
CA GLN A 180 -20.91 5.98 -15.77
C GLN A 180 -21.82 4.83 -15.35
N ALA A 181 -21.27 3.68 -14.93
CA ALA A 181 -22.06 2.55 -14.48
C ALA A 181 -23.08 2.93 -13.39
N ARG A 182 -24.27 2.30 -13.44
CA ARG A 182 -25.39 2.59 -12.53
C ARG A 182 -25.01 2.39 -11.06
N ARG A 183 -24.29 1.30 -10.76
CA ARG A 183 -23.80 1.02 -9.42
C ARG A 183 -22.40 1.61 -9.27
N VAL A 184 -22.20 2.41 -8.23
CA VAL A 184 -20.92 3.09 -7.97
C VAL A 184 -19.75 2.12 -7.87
N ARG A 185 -19.93 0.99 -7.17
CA ARG A 185 -18.91 -0.07 -7.06
C ARG A 185 -18.51 -0.71 -8.39
N ASP A 186 -19.35 -0.61 -9.42
CA ASP A 186 -19.09 -1.18 -10.74
C ASP A 186 -18.36 -0.16 -11.64
N ARG A 187 -18.12 1.08 -11.17
CA ARG A 187 -17.41 2.14 -11.92
C ARG A 187 -15.91 1.94 -11.94
N PHE A 188 -15.34 1.36 -10.90
CA PHE A 188 -13.94 0.95 -10.89
C PHE A 188 -13.81 -0.40 -10.17
N THR A 189 -13.52 -1.44 -10.94
CA THR A 189 -13.51 -2.83 -10.45
C THR A 189 -12.09 -3.33 -10.23
N PHE A 190 -11.95 -4.43 -9.48
CA PHE A 190 -10.66 -5.08 -9.26
C PHE A 190 -9.98 -5.54 -10.55
N ASP A 191 -10.76 -5.99 -11.54
CA ASP A 191 -10.22 -6.38 -12.85
C ASP A 191 -9.70 -5.17 -13.64
N MET A 192 -10.40 -4.04 -13.59
CA MET A 192 -9.90 -2.79 -14.17
C MET A 192 -8.63 -2.32 -13.47
N LEU A 193 -8.56 -2.41 -12.14
CA LEU A 193 -7.35 -2.08 -11.39
C LEU A 193 -6.17 -2.94 -11.86
N LYS A 194 -6.33 -4.26 -11.96
CA LYS A 194 -5.28 -5.16 -12.49
C LYS A 194 -4.83 -4.78 -13.91
N GLU A 195 -5.79 -4.49 -14.79
CA GLU A 195 -5.51 -4.06 -16.16
C GLU A 195 -4.72 -2.75 -16.21
N TYR A 196 -5.15 -1.75 -15.45
CA TYR A 196 -4.49 -0.44 -15.39
C TYR A 196 -3.08 -0.54 -14.81
N LEU A 197 -2.92 -1.34 -13.75
CA LEU A 197 -1.61 -1.60 -13.15
C LEU A 197 -0.65 -2.29 -14.12
N ARG A 198 -1.13 -3.21 -14.97
CA ARG A 198 -0.30 -3.83 -16.02
C ARG A 198 0.19 -2.81 -17.04
N HIS A 199 -0.65 -1.86 -17.46
CA HIS A 199 -0.22 -0.74 -18.32
C HIS A 199 0.83 0.16 -17.65
N LEU A 200 0.81 0.24 -16.32
CA LEU A 200 1.80 0.96 -15.52
C LEU A 200 3.03 0.11 -15.14
N GLY A 201 3.11 -1.15 -15.59
CA GLY A 201 4.24 -2.05 -15.34
C GLY A 201 4.23 -2.76 -13.99
N LEU A 202 3.06 -2.94 -13.37
CA LEU A 202 2.92 -3.66 -12.09
C LEU A 202 2.03 -4.89 -12.22
N SER A 203 2.26 -5.84 -11.33
CA SER A 203 1.39 -7.01 -11.13
C SER A 203 1.33 -7.37 -9.64
N PRO A 204 0.82 -6.47 -8.78
CA PRO A 204 1.01 -6.58 -7.33
C PRO A 204 0.16 -7.65 -6.64
N PHE A 205 -0.68 -8.36 -7.41
CA PHE A 205 -1.48 -9.45 -6.89
C PHE A 205 -0.93 -10.83 -7.30
N GLU A 206 0.16 -10.85 -8.08
CA GLU A 206 0.88 -12.06 -8.46
C GLU A 206 2.10 -12.22 -7.55
N GLU A 207 2.28 -13.38 -6.90
CA GLU A 207 3.38 -13.59 -5.95
C GLU A 207 4.75 -13.51 -6.64
N ASP A 208 4.85 -14.02 -7.87
CA ASP A 208 6.08 -14.04 -8.65
C ASP A 208 6.54 -12.64 -9.10
N PHE A 209 5.69 -11.61 -8.98
CA PHE A 209 6.06 -10.22 -9.23
C PHE A 209 7.10 -9.69 -8.24
N TYR A 210 7.15 -10.23 -7.03
CA TYR A 210 8.01 -9.78 -5.94
C TYR A 210 9.31 -10.59 -5.86
N LEU A 211 10.34 -9.98 -5.27
CA LEU A 211 11.59 -10.67 -4.91
C LEU A 211 12.22 -11.43 -6.09
N PRO A 212 12.59 -10.74 -7.19
CA PRO A 212 13.35 -11.37 -8.26
C PRO A 212 14.62 -12.01 -7.69
N GLN A 213 15.05 -13.12 -8.30
CA GLN A 213 16.14 -13.95 -7.78
C GLN A 213 17.38 -13.13 -7.39
N GLY A 214 17.82 -13.28 -6.14
CA GLY A 214 19.03 -12.62 -5.62
C GLY A 214 18.81 -11.20 -5.10
N ALA A 215 17.61 -10.63 -5.19
CA ALA A 215 17.32 -9.30 -4.67
C ALA A 215 16.71 -9.38 -3.24
N PRO A 216 17.35 -8.79 -2.21
CA PRO A 216 16.76 -8.70 -0.89
C PRO A 216 15.67 -7.61 -0.83
N ALA A 217 14.70 -7.80 0.04
CA ALA A 217 13.88 -6.69 0.54
C ALA A 217 14.67 -5.87 1.56
N TRP A 218 14.19 -4.67 1.87
CA TRP A 218 14.82 -3.75 2.80
C TRP A 218 13.83 -3.35 3.87
N LEU A 219 14.16 -3.69 5.12
CA LEU A 219 13.38 -3.33 6.28
C LEU A 219 13.96 -2.04 6.88
N VAL A 220 13.09 -1.05 7.05
CA VAL A 220 13.33 0.13 7.88
C VAL A 220 12.67 -0.10 9.23
N GLU A 221 13.45 -0.06 10.30
CA GLU A 221 13.00 -0.37 11.66
C GLU A 221 13.28 0.83 12.59
N LYS A 222 12.24 1.25 13.33
CA LYS A 222 12.30 2.37 14.27
C LYS A 222 12.45 1.80 15.69
N SER A 223 13.46 2.26 16.43
CA SER A 223 13.76 1.80 17.80
C SER A 223 13.89 2.99 18.78
N GLY A 224 13.43 2.84 20.02
CA GLY A 224 13.44 3.92 21.02
C GLY A 224 12.21 3.92 21.91
N THR A 225 11.99 5.02 22.65
CA THR A 225 10.78 5.19 23.48
C THR A 225 9.67 5.81 22.64
N PHE A 226 8.61 5.06 22.40
CA PHE A 226 7.44 5.49 21.63
C PHE A 226 6.31 5.92 22.58
N VAL A 227 5.16 6.29 22.00
CA VAL A 227 4.00 6.72 22.78
C VAL A 227 3.58 5.66 23.82
N PRO A 228 3.21 6.06 25.05
CA PRO A 228 2.81 5.12 26.10
C PRO A 228 1.63 4.21 25.74
N ALA A 229 0.78 4.62 24.80
CA ALA A 229 -0.39 3.86 24.35
C ALA A 229 -0.08 2.76 23.32
N GLN A 230 1.20 2.46 23.07
CA GLN A 230 1.57 1.51 22.04
C GLN A 230 1.08 0.09 22.38
N THR A 231 0.37 -0.52 21.44
CA THR A 231 -0.13 -1.90 21.51
C THR A 231 0.38 -2.71 20.33
N GLU A 232 0.71 -3.98 20.58
CA GLU A 232 1.16 -4.95 19.58
C GLU A 232 0.08 -6.00 19.33
N TYR A 233 -0.03 -6.45 18.08
CA TYR A 233 -0.99 -7.44 17.62
C TYR A 233 -0.30 -8.49 16.75
N THR A 234 -0.67 -9.74 16.91
CA THR A 234 -0.39 -10.76 15.89
C THR A 234 -1.23 -10.50 14.64
N LEU A 235 -0.83 -11.05 13.50
CA LEU A 235 -1.63 -11.00 12.27
C LEU A 235 -3.03 -11.60 12.49
N ALA A 236 -3.12 -12.71 13.23
CA ALA A 236 -4.40 -13.35 13.55
C ALA A 236 -5.33 -12.42 14.35
N GLN A 237 -4.81 -11.76 15.39
CA GLN A 237 -5.60 -10.82 16.21
C GLN A 237 -6.07 -9.60 15.41
N ALA A 238 -5.23 -9.07 14.51
CA ALA A 238 -5.64 -7.98 13.64
C ALA A 238 -6.75 -8.42 12.68
N ARG A 239 -6.63 -9.63 12.12
CA ARG A 239 -7.64 -10.21 11.22
C ARG A 239 -8.97 -10.46 11.92
N GLU A 240 -8.98 -11.03 13.12
CA GLU A 240 -10.21 -11.25 13.90
C GLU A 240 -10.99 -9.96 14.22
N ARG A 241 -10.30 -8.82 14.28
CA ARG A 241 -10.95 -7.53 14.57
C ARG A 241 -11.37 -6.76 13.31
N ILE A 242 -10.87 -7.15 12.15
CA ILE A 242 -11.07 -6.44 10.87
C ILE A 242 -11.98 -7.26 9.92
N LEU A 243 -11.94 -8.59 10.00
CA LEU A 243 -12.77 -9.53 9.22
C LEU A 243 -14.04 -9.91 9.98
#